data_AF-A0A3D1CL01-F1
#
_entry.id   AF-A0A3D1CL01-F1
#
_cell.length_a   1.000
_cell.length_b   1.000
_cell.length_c   1.000
_cell.angle_alpha   90.00
_cell.angle_beta   90.00
_cell.angle_gamma   90.00
#
_symmetry.space_group_name_H-M   'P 1'
#
loop_
_entity.id
_entity.type
_entity.pdbx_description
1 polymer ?
#
loop_
_entity_poly.entity_id
_entity_poly.type
_entity_poly.pdbx_seq_one_letter_code
_entity_poly.pdbx_strand_id
1 'polypeptide(L)'
;MFSQSAVFDDVNQHAHSLQNWPQEYAQLSSGKFEGFLEDIQLDSVRVFRERMKQSVVQNTHTPTGKISLMIPHHMDASDTSDQARQIMADGVTLLPYESG
;
A
#
# COMPACT_ATOMS: atom_id res chain seq x y z
N MET A 1 -7.25 -18.95 -4.65
CA MET A 1 -6.13 -18.38 -3.86
C MET A 1 -4.99 -17.99 -4.78
N PHE A 2 -4.59 -16.73 -4.74
CA PHE A 2 -3.43 -16.16 -5.44
C PHE A 2 -2.49 -15.52 -4.41
N SER A 3 -1.18 -15.59 -4.66
CA SER A 3 -0.16 -14.97 -3.82
C SER A 3 1.00 -14.50 -4.69
N GLN A 4 1.48 -13.29 -4.45
CA GLN A 4 2.64 -12.73 -5.12
C GLN A 4 3.52 -11.95 -4.15
N SER A 5 4.81 -11.88 -4.50
CA SER A 5 5.76 -10.95 -3.92
C SER A 5 6.54 -10.28 -5.03
N ALA A 6 6.71 -8.97 -4.96
CA ALA A 6 7.38 -8.19 -5.99
C ALA A 6 8.26 -7.09 -5.41
N VAL A 7 9.31 -6.74 -6.15
CA VAL A 7 10.16 -5.56 -5.89
C VAL A 7 10.01 -4.59 -7.04
N PHE A 8 10.06 -3.31 -6.72
CA PHE A 8 9.87 -2.22 -7.67
C PHE A 8 10.96 -1.18 -7.50
N ASP A 9 11.43 -0.67 -8.64
CA ASP A 9 12.36 0.43 -8.68
C ASP A 9 11.79 1.71 -9.33
N ASP A 10 10.49 1.67 -9.63
CA ASP A 10 9.67 2.78 -10.07
C ASP A 10 8.38 2.84 -9.24
N VAL A 11 8.03 4.04 -8.78
CA VAL A 11 6.91 4.28 -7.87
C VAL A 11 5.55 4.03 -8.54
N ASN A 12 5.43 4.32 -9.83
CA ASN A 12 4.19 4.13 -10.57
C ASN A 12 3.97 2.66 -10.91
N GLN A 13 5.04 1.93 -11.22
CA GLN A 13 4.94 0.47 -11.40
C GLN A 13 4.50 -0.23 -10.11
N HIS A 14 5.00 0.21 -8.96
CA HIS A 14 4.53 -0.28 -7.66
C HIS A 14 3.03 -0.03 -7.50
N ALA A 15 2.57 1.21 -7.68
CA ALA A 15 1.16 1.57 -7.51
C ALA A 15 0.22 0.69 -8.35
N HIS A 16 0.54 0.55 -9.64
CA HIS A 16 -0.28 -0.18 -10.60
C HIS A 16 -0.18 -1.71 -10.50
N SER A 17 0.76 -2.23 -9.71
CA SER A 17 0.86 -3.68 -9.48
C SER A 17 -0.31 -4.24 -8.68
N LEU A 18 -0.98 -3.40 -7.88
CA LEU A 18 -2.18 -3.74 -7.14
C LEU A 18 -3.42 -3.56 -8.03
N GLN A 19 -3.70 -4.56 -8.86
CA GLN A 19 -4.89 -4.57 -9.73
C GLN A 19 -6.18 -4.45 -8.92
N ASN A 20 -7.21 -3.79 -9.47
CA ASN A 20 -8.50 -3.56 -8.79
C ASN A 20 -8.41 -2.77 -7.47
N TRP A 21 -7.29 -2.08 -7.26
CA TRP A 21 -7.07 -1.16 -6.15
C TRP A 21 -6.58 0.18 -6.71
N PRO A 22 -7.50 1.13 -6.98
CA PRO A 22 -7.11 2.41 -7.56
C PRO A 22 -6.24 3.19 -6.59
N GLN A 23 -4.98 3.40 -6.97
CA GLN A 23 -4.05 4.21 -6.19
C GLN A 23 -2.96 4.84 -7.06
N GLU A 24 -2.47 5.96 -6.57
CA GLU A 24 -1.34 6.70 -7.13
C GLU A 24 -0.40 7.10 -6.00
N TYR A 25 0.90 7.14 -6.32
CA TYR A 25 1.95 7.55 -5.42
C TYR A 25 2.76 8.69 -6.00
N ALA A 26 3.03 9.71 -5.18
CA ALA A 26 4.00 10.75 -5.48
C ALA A 26 5.21 10.61 -4.55
N GLN A 27 6.39 10.34 -5.12
CA GLN A 27 7.63 10.29 -4.34
C GLN A 27 8.04 11.70 -3.89
N LEU A 28 8.24 11.87 -2.59
CA LEU A 28 8.64 13.14 -1.99
C LEU A 28 10.14 13.20 -1.71
N SER A 29 10.73 12.11 -1.23
CA SER A 29 12.14 12.07 -0.88
C SER A 29 13.03 11.81 -2.10
N SER A 30 14.21 12.40 -2.14
CA SER A 30 15.21 12.15 -3.20
C SER A 30 15.70 10.69 -3.24
N GLY A 31 16.23 10.28 -4.39
CA GLY A 31 16.87 8.97 -4.58
C GLY A 31 16.06 8.03 -5.47
N LYS A 32 16.65 6.87 -5.79
CA LYS A 32 16.00 5.82 -6.57
C LYS A 32 14.90 5.17 -5.72
N PHE A 33 13.71 5.00 -6.29
CA PHE A 33 12.62 4.29 -5.61
C PHE A 33 13.03 2.84 -5.33
N GLU A 34 12.68 2.35 -4.14
CA GLU A 34 12.83 0.95 -3.74
C GLU A 34 11.59 0.55 -2.95
N GLY A 35 10.73 -0.23 -3.59
CA GLY A 35 9.49 -0.71 -3.03
C GLY A 35 9.37 -2.23 -3.03
N PHE A 36 8.62 -2.76 -2.08
CA PHE A 36 8.34 -4.17 -1.93
C PHE A 36 6.85 -4.37 -1.67
N LEU A 37 6.26 -5.38 -2.31
CA LEU A 37 4.86 -5.77 -2.17
C LEU A 37 4.76 -7.26 -1.84
N GLU A 38 3.93 -7.60 -0.86
CA GLU A 38 3.34 -8.92 -0.67
C GLU A 38 1.82 -8.79 -0.85
N ASP A 39 1.21 -9.61 -1.71
CA ASP A 39 -0.23 -9.56 -1.98
C ASP A 39 -0.80 -10.98 -2.02
N ILE A 40 -1.78 -11.24 -1.15
CA ILE A 40 -2.49 -12.50 -1.02
C ILE A 40 -3.98 -12.23 -1.27
N GLN A 41 -4.54 -12.97 -2.23
CA GLN A 41 -5.96 -12.93 -2.57
C GLN A 41 -6.60 -14.28 -2.23
N LEU A 42 -7.53 -14.23 -1.29
CA LEU A 42 -8.45 -15.31 -0.92
C LEU A 42 -9.84 -14.99 -1.47
N ASP A 43 -10.76 -15.96 -1.44
CA ASP A 43 -12.06 -15.84 -2.10
C ASP A 43 -12.88 -14.63 -1.60
N SER A 44 -12.77 -14.32 -0.30
CA SER A 44 -13.55 -13.26 0.35
C SER A 44 -12.71 -12.10 0.90
N VAL A 45 -11.38 -12.21 0.86
CA VAL A 45 -10.48 -11.22 1.44
C VAL A 45 -9.20 -11.08 0.65
N ARG A 46 -8.72 -9.86 0.50
CA ARG A 46 -7.38 -9.56 0.02
C ARG A 46 -6.58 -8.90 1.13
N VAL A 47 -5.35 -9.36 1.29
CA VAL A 47 -4.38 -8.83 2.24
C VAL A 47 -3.12 -8.49 1.47
N PHE A 48 -2.70 -7.24 1.54
CA PHE A 48 -1.41 -6.86 0.99
C PHE A 48 -0.62 -5.99 1.96
N ARG A 49 0.71 -6.10 1.87
CA ARG A 49 1.67 -5.33 2.63
C ARG A 49 2.61 -4.63 1.67
N GLU A 50 2.73 -3.32 1.84
CA GLU A 50 3.67 -2.49 1.08
C GLU A 50 4.77 -2.00 2.02
N ARG A 51 6.01 -2.00 1.51
CA ARG A 51 7.16 -1.36 2.15
C ARG A 51 7.90 -0.51 1.15
N MET A 52 8.19 0.73 1.52
CA MET A 52 8.90 1.68 0.65
C MET A 52 10.02 2.38 1.42
N LYS A 53 11.20 2.50 0.80
CA LYS A 53 12.32 3.23 1.41
C LYS A 53 12.16 4.75 1.30
N GLN A 54 11.42 5.21 0.29
CA GLN A 54 11.19 6.62 0.04
C GLN A 54 9.90 7.08 0.71
N SER A 55 9.88 8.33 1.16
CA SER A 55 8.64 8.98 1.59
C SER A 55 7.76 9.24 0.37
N VAL A 56 6.51 8.79 0.43
CA VAL A 56 5.51 8.93 -0.63
C VAL A 56 4.24 9.56 -0.08
N VAL A 57 3.50 10.28 -0.93
CA VAL A 57 2.09 10.58 -0.70
C VAL A 57 1.27 9.54 -1.43
N GLN A 58 0.34 8.92 -0.72
CA GLN A 58 -0.63 7.99 -1.29
C GLN A 58 -1.95 8.70 -1.55
N ASN A 59 -2.46 8.56 -2.78
CA ASN A 59 -3.83 8.89 -3.12
C ASN A 59 -4.53 7.59 -3.52
N THR A 60 -5.51 7.14 -2.74
CA THR A 60 -6.21 5.88 -3.00
C THR A 60 -7.70 6.02 -2.71
N HIS A 61 -8.50 5.21 -3.39
CA HIS A 61 -9.92 5.08 -3.14
C HIS A 61 -10.26 3.62 -2.84
N THR A 62 -11.05 3.41 -1.78
CA THR A 62 -11.61 2.08 -1.50
C THR A 62 -12.70 1.79 -2.53
N PRO A 63 -12.61 0.67 -3.28
CA PRO A 63 -13.63 0.30 -4.25
C PRO A 63 -15.03 0.21 -3.63
N THR A 64 -16.03 0.57 -4.42
CA THR A 64 -17.44 0.50 -4.03
C THR A 64 -17.81 -0.87 -3.44
N GLY A 65 -18.47 -0.86 -2.28
CA GLY A 65 -18.91 -2.09 -1.61
C GLY A 65 -17.81 -2.84 -0.86
N LYS A 66 -16.59 -2.29 -0.78
CA LYS A 66 -15.49 -2.84 0.01
C LYS A 66 -15.22 -1.96 1.23
N ILE A 67 -14.57 -2.54 2.23
CA ILE A 67 -14.04 -1.85 3.41
C ILE A 67 -12.52 -1.96 3.35
N SER A 68 -11.80 -0.87 3.56
CA SER A 68 -10.35 -0.90 3.68
C SER A 68 -9.93 -0.64 5.11
N LEU A 69 -9.13 -1.53 5.68
CA LEU A 69 -8.47 -1.31 6.96
C LEU A 69 -6.96 -1.29 6.76
N MET A 70 -6.33 -0.17 7.09
CA MET A 70 -4.87 -0.03 7.13
C MET A 70 -4.37 -0.21 8.57
N ILE A 71 -3.50 -1.19 8.79
CA ILE A 71 -2.87 -1.46 10.09
C ILE A 71 -1.41 -1.04 10.02
N PRO A 72 -0.97 -0.06 10.84
CA PRO A 72 0.44 0.32 10.96
C PRO A 72 1.25 -0.84 11.56
N HIS A 73 2.37 -1.21 10.95
CA HIS A 73 3.27 -2.25 11.51
C HIS A 73 4.37 -1.65 12.41
N HIS A 74 4.69 -0.35 12.25
CA HIS A 74 5.60 0.40 13.12
C HIS A 74 5.18 1.88 13.17
N MET A 75 5.08 2.47 14.35
CA MET A 75 4.80 3.90 14.54
C MET A 75 5.81 4.47 15.53
N ASP A 76 6.71 5.35 15.08
CA ASP A 76 7.61 6.07 15.97
C ASP A 76 6.86 7.25 16.62
N ALA A 77 6.75 7.22 17.94
CA ALA A 77 5.89 8.13 18.72
C ALA A 77 6.34 9.61 18.74
N SER A 78 7.51 9.95 18.19
CA SER A 78 8.05 11.31 18.19
C SER A 78 7.53 12.20 17.06
N ASP A 79 6.82 11.66 16.06
CA ASP A 79 6.43 12.38 14.83
C ASP A 79 4.94 12.82 14.84
N THR A 80 4.44 13.25 15.98
CA THR A 80 2.99 13.28 16.29
C THR A 80 2.19 14.51 15.80
N SER A 81 2.71 15.37 14.92
CA SER A 81 1.88 16.51 14.42
C SER A 81 1.81 16.70 12.90
N ASP A 82 2.88 16.45 12.14
CA ASP A 82 2.85 16.64 10.68
C ASP A 82 2.56 15.34 9.88
N GLN A 83 2.59 14.17 10.53
CA GLN A 83 2.57 12.86 9.85
C GLN A 83 1.20 12.19 9.69
N ALA A 84 0.08 12.86 9.96
CA ALA A 84 -1.21 12.38 9.45
C ALA A 84 -1.24 12.38 7.90
N ARG A 85 -0.35 13.16 7.25
CA ARG A 85 -0.13 13.18 5.79
C ARG A 85 1.02 12.28 5.32
N GLN A 86 1.84 11.78 6.23
CA GLN A 86 2.91 10.83 5.95
C GLN A 86 2.36 9.43 6.20
N ILE A 87 1.41 9.03 5.37
CA ILE A 87 0.75 7.72 5.51
C ILE A 87 1.77 6.63 5.14
N MET A 88 2.41 6.13 6.20
CA MET A 88 2.83 4.75 6.45
C MET A 88 3.73 4.12 5.39
N ALA A 89 5.04 4.18 5.62
CA ALA A 89 6.04 3.43 4.85
C ALA A 89 5.94 1.89 5.05
N ASP A 90 5.16 1.42 6.03
CA ASP A 90 4.88 0.00 6.32
C ASP A 90 3.46 -0.15 6.89
N GLY A 91 2.52 -0.55 6.04
CA GLY A 91 1.11 -0.74 6.39
C GLY A 91 0.54 -1.99 5.73
N VAL A 92 -0.42 -2.63 6.41
CA VAL A 92 -1.19 -3.76 5.86
C VAL A 92 -2.59 -3.29 5.55
N THR A 93 -3.05 -3.48 4.31
CA THR A 93 -4.42 -3.14 3.90
C THR A 93 -5.27 -4.41 3.77
N LEU A 94 -6.44 -4.42 4.41
CA LEU A 94 -7.43 -5.51 4.34
C LEU A 94 -8.67 -5.06 3.57
N LEU A 95 -9.08 -5.87 2.59
CA LEU A 95 -10.26 -5.61 1.76
C LEU A 95 -11.19 -6.82 1.68
N PRO A 96 -12.51 -6.67 1.82
CA PRO A 96 -13.45 -7.66 1.31
C PRO A 96 -13.19 -7.84 -0.19
N TYR A 97 -13.02 -9.07 -0.63
CA TYR A 97 -12.85 -9.44 -2.04
C TYR A 97 -14.00 -10.37 -2.42
N GLU A 98 -14.45 -10.34 -3.67
CA GLU A 98 -15.39 -11.36 -4.16
C GLU A 98 -14.80 -11.86 -5.48
N SER A 99 -14.57 -13.17 -5.59
CA SER A 99 -14.14 -13.79 -6.84
C SER A 99 -15.32 -13.83 -7.82
N GLY A 100 -15.29 -12.96 -8.83
CA GLY A 100 -16.10 -13.12 -10.04
C GLY A 100 -15.48 -14.11 -11.00
#